data_AF-A0A5C6RJP0-F1
#
_entry.id   AF-A0A5C6RJP0-F1
#
_cell.length_a   1.000
_cell.length_b   1.000
_cell.length_c   1.000
_cell.angle_alpha   90.00
_cell.angle_beta   90.00
_cell.angle_gamma   90.00
#
_symmetry.space_group_name_H-M   'P 1'
#
loop_
_entity.id
_entity.type
_entity.pdbx_description
1 polymer ?
#
loop_
_entity_poly.entity_id
_entity_poly.type
_entity_poly.pdbx_seq_one_letter_code
_entity_poly.pdbx_strand_id
1 'polypeptide(L)'
;MNFKSLVFLLGAFVLFATSCDDEGAMFDAPMVSAPSAVANVEAGATGQSVVFTVSIDADLTASYQASGTGVTVANASGTVDGSSVTINYDAGTTAGAASITLTVTDSEGQSDEATAVINIGAEESTVLLTSNISENTTWTADKTYILGGRITVLDGVTLTIEPGTVIKGQAGTGANATALLVARGGMLMAEGTAELPIIFTSVADEITGEDVAAGNFGSPNLDSDVNGLWGGIIVLGKAPISASNNNGDLSEVQIEGIPTSDANGLYGGNEPGDNSGVIRYISIRHGGTNIGAGNEINGLTLGGVGNGTTIEHVEVVANQDDGVEWFGGTVNVSNVVVWNAGDDAIDTDQSWAGTLDNFVVVTPTGHCFELDGPEGSLEAGHTIQNGSIIASTADRVSEDLINVDDNSIVALKNLFFTGIMEGQKINRVTAAGVTFEGIEFDVDAATLADYVNGAVPAGVTAGTSPKADVSVLGWTWAAQAGGLDNL
;
A
#
# COMPACT_ATOMS: atom_id res chain seq x y z
N MET A 1 15.01 93.74 -58.07
CA MET A 1 15.54 92.53 -58.75
C MET A 1 14.36 91.88 -59.46
N ASN A 2 14.12 92.20 -60.75
CA ASN A 2 14.47 91.40 -61.95
C ASN A 2 13.93 89.95 -61.89
N PHE A 3 13.18 89.37 -62.84
CA PHE A 3 12.77 89.76 -64.20
C PHE A 3 11.75 88.72 -64.75
N LYS A 4 10.71 89.19 -65.47
CA LYS A 4 10.03 88.61 -66.66
C LYS A 4 9.24 87.29 -66.66
N SER A 5 8.04 87.43 -67.24
CA SER A 5 7.16 86.46 -67.90
C SER A 5 7.80 85.66 -69.05
N LEU A 6 7.31 84.45 -69.35
CA LEU A 6 6.99 84.00 -70.72
C LEU A 6 6.18 82.69 -70.76
N VAL A 7 5.17 82.67 -71.63
CA VAL A 7 4.33 81.52 -72.06
C VAL A 7 5.11 80.65 -73.05
N PHE A 8 4.98 79.31 -73.02
CA PHE A 8 5.04 78.48 -74.24
C PHE A 8 4.35 77.12 -74.07
N LEU A 9 3.58 76.76 -75.09
CA LEU A 9 2.81 75.54 -75.30
C LEU A 9 3.74 74.41 -75.79
N LEU A 10 3.61 73.18 -75.26
CA LEU A 10 4.11 71.98 -75.92
C LEU A 10 3.22 70.79 -75.57
N GLY A 11 2.55 70.23 -76.58
CA GLY A 11 1.82 68.98 -76.47
C GLY A 11 2.77 67.79 -76.43
N ALA A 12 2.46 66.80 -75.60
CA ALA A 12 3.07 65.48 -75.65
C ALA A 12 1.98 64.42 -75.48
N PHE A 13 1.79 63.68 -76.56
CA PHE A 13 1.04 62.44 -76.67
C PHE A 13 1.61 61.42 -75.67
N VAL A 14 0.79 60.90 -74.75
CA VAL A 14 1.16 59.75 -73.92
C VAL A 14 0.27 58.59 -74.35
N LEU A 15 0.90 57.60 -74.96
CA LEU A 15 0.31 56.32 -75.31
C LEU A 15 -0.15 55.60 -74.03
N PHE A 16 -1.38 55.10 -74.03
CA PHE A 16 -1.78 54.01 -73.14
C PHE A 16 -1.03 52.75 -73.58
N ALA A 17 0.03 52.40 -72.88
CA ALA A 17 0.59 51.05 -72.93
C ALA A 17 -0.20 50.20 -71.93
N THR A 18 -1.07 49.34 -72.44
CA THR A 18 -1.63 48.23 -71.68
C THR A 18 -0.54 47.16 -71.59
N SER A 19 0.12 47.01 -70.45
CA SER A 19 0.90 45.80 -70.17
C SER A 19 -0.10 44.67 -69.92
N CYS A 20 -0.11 43.67 -70.80
CA CYS A 20 -0.51 42.34 -70.38
C CYS A 20 0.66 41.81 -69.55
N ASP A 21 0.55 41.86 -68.23
CA ASP A 21 1.29 40.91 -67.41
C ASP A 21 0.57 39.57 -67.55
N ASP A 22 1.31 38.52 -67.96
CA ASP A 22 0.83 37.14 -67.88
C ASP A 22 0.57 36.87 -66.39
N GLU A 23 -0.70 36.98 -65.98
CA GLU A 23 -1.15 36.46 -64.69
C GLU A 23 -0.94 34.93 -64.75
N GLY A 24 0.17 34.47 -64.14
CA GLY A 24 0.38 33.06 -63.86
C GLY A 24 -0.83 32.50 -63.12
N ALA A 25 -1.04 31.18 -63.22
CA ALA A 25 -2.14 30.54 -62.49
C ALA A 25 -2.12 30.98 -61.01
N MET A 26 -3.19 31.63 -60.55
CA MET A 26 -3.36 31.94 -59.14
C MET A 26 -3.75 30.64 -58.43
N PHE A 27 -2.84 30.12 -57.61
CA PHE A 27 -3.09 28.96 -56.76
C PHE A 27 -3.57 29.42 -55.38
N ASP A 28 -4.55 28.70 -54.83
CA ASP A 28 -5.01 28.96 -53.47
C ASP A 28 -3.93 28.57 -52.45
N ALA A 29 -3.72 29.41 -51.44
CA ALA A 29 -2.84 29.07 -50.32
C ALA A 29 -3.33 27.81 -49.60
N PRO A 30 -2.42 26.99 -49.03
CA PRO A 30 -2.83 25.85 -48.23
C PRO A 30 -3.70 26.30 -47.05
N MET A 31 -4.62 25.45 -46.61
CA MET A 31 -5.39 25.65 -45.37
C MET A 31 -5.06 24.54 -44.39
N VAL A 32 -4.78 24.91 -43.14
CA VAL A 32 -4.52 23.98 -42.03
C VAL A 32 -5.54 24.23 -40.92
N SER A 33 -6.21 23.17 -40.47
CA SER A 33 -7.14 23.23 -39.35
C SER A 33 -6.72 22.24 -38.28
N ALA A 34 -6.51 22.76 -37.06
CA ALA A 34 -6.31 21.94 -35.88
C ALA A 34 -7.64 21.24 -35.47
N PRO A 35 -7.57 20.13 -34.73
CA PRO A 35 -8.76 19.56 -34.10
C PRO A 35 -9.35 20.55 -33.09
N SER A 36 -10.69 20.61 -33.04
CA SER A 36 -11.41 21.52 -32.14
C SER A 36 -11.44 21.06 -30.68
N ALA A 37 -11.18 19.78 -30.43
CA ALA A 37 -11.08 19.22 -29.08
C ALA A 37 -9.64 19.34 -28.55
N VAL A 38 -9.51 19.75 -27.29
CA VAL A 38 -8.26 19.65 -26.55
C VAL A 38 -7.94 18.17 -26.32
N ALA A 39 -6.73 17.74 -26.68
CA ALA A 39 -6.26 16.40 -26.36
C ALA A 39 -5.86 16.37 -24.87
N ASN A 40 -6.48 15.51 -24.07
CA ASN A 40 -6.05 15.27 -22.70
C ASN A 40 -5.16 14.03 -22.69
N VAL A 41 -3.94 14.16 -22.16
CA VAL A 41 -2.97 13.08 -22.05
C VAL A 41 -2.35 13.11 -20.66
N GLU A 42 -1.97 11.95 -20.12
CA GLU A 42 -1.22 11.90 -18.87
C GLU A 42 0.19 12.45 -19.05
N ALA A 43 0.78 12.96 -17.97
CA ALA A 43 2.21 13.24 -17.94
C ALA A 43 3.00 11.99 -18.37
N GLY A 44 4.09 12.21 -19.11
CA GLY A 44 4.96 11.13 -19.59
C GLY A 44 4.36 10.15 -20.62
N ALA A 45 3.08 10.30 -21.02
CA ALA A 45 2.45 9.39 -21.98
C ALA A 45 3.18 9.33 -23.32
N THR A 46 3.52 8.12 -23.79
CA THR A 46 4.25 7.89 -25.05
C THR A 46 3.35 7.38 -26.18
N GLY A 47 3.70 7.67 -27.43
CA GLY A 47 3.03 7.12 -28.61
C GLY A 47 1.69 7.77 -28.94
N GLN A 48 1.49 9.00 -28.49
CA GLN A 48 0.27 9.77 -28.74
C GLN A 48 0.24 10.34 -30.16
N SER A 49 -0.94 10.74 -30.64
CA SER A 49 -1.06 11.38 -31.95
C SER A 49 -2.15 12.44 -31.99
N VAL A 50 -2.00 13.40 -32.90
CA VAL A 50 -2.99 14.43 -33.22
C VAL A 50 -3.12 14.57 -34.73
N VAL A 51 -4.34 14.75 -35.21
CA VAL A 51 -4.65 14.81 -36.66
C VAL A 51 -5.09 16.22 -37.04
N PHE A 52 -4.38 16.84 -37.96
CA PHE A 52 -4.74 18.10 -38.59
C PHE A 52 -5.47 17.84 -39.90
N THR A 53 -6.48 18.64 -40.22
CA THR A 53 -7.07 18.67 -41.57
C THR A 53 -6.29 19.67 -42.42
N VAL A 54 -5.97 19.29 -43.65
CA VAL A 54 -5.23 20.12 -44.60
C VAL A 54 -5.96 20.16 -45.94
N SER A 55 -5.92 21.31 -46.61
CA SER A 55 -6.40 21.48 -47.99
C SER A 55 -5.30 22.13 -48.80
N ILE A 56 -4.90 21.48 -49.89
CA ILE A 56 -3.86 21.94 -50.82
C ILE A 56 -4.50 22.00 -52.21
N ASP A 57 -4.09 22.97 -53.02
CA ASP A 57 -4.44 23.00 -54.44
C ASP A 57 -4.01 21.68 -55.11
N ALA A 58 -4.89 21.09 -55.92
CA ALA A 58 -4.67 19.77 -56.51
C ALA A 58 -3.48 19.73 -57.48
N ASP A 59 -3.07 20.88 -58.01
CA ASP A 59 -1.93 21.00 -58.92
C ASP A 59 -0.59 21.25 -58.21
N LEU A 60 -0.60 21.40 -56.87
CA LEU A 60 0.60 21.66 -56.08
C LEU A 60 0.99 20.47 -55.19
N THR A 61 2.28 20.43 -54.84
CA THR A 61 2.79 19.55 -53.79
C THR A 61 3.00 20.36 -52.52
N ALA A 62 2.93 19.72 -51.35
CA ALA A 62 3.18 20.41 -50.08
C ALA A 62 4.01 19.56 -49.12
N SER A 63 4.74 20.25 -48.25
CA SER A 63 5.48 19.69 -47.13
C SER A 63 4.98 20.28 -45.83
N TYR A 64 5.23 19.59 -44.72
CA TYR A 64 4.88 20.08 -43.39
C TYR A 64 6.08 20.08 -42.45
N GLN A 65 6.02 20.98 -41.47
CA GLN A 65 6.89 21.04 -40.31
C GLN A 65 6.00 21.11 -39.06
N ALA A 66 6.34 20.34 -38.03
CA ALA A 66 5.64 20.30 -36.76
C ALA A 66 6.60 20.57 -35.61
N SER A 67 6.16 21.39 -34.66
CA SER A 67 6.91 21.70 -33.43
C SER A 67 6.01 21.55 -32.22
N GLY A 68 6.59 21.11 -31.09
CA GLY A 68 5.90 20.88 -29.84
C GLY A 68 6.39 21.81 -28.73
N THR A 69 5.47 22.27 -27.88
CA THR A 69 5.78 22.88 -26.58
C THR A 69 5.19 21.98 -25.50
N GLY A 70 6.00 21.55 -24.52
CA GLY A 70 5.58 20.59 -23.49
C GLY A 70 5.44 19.14 -23.97
N VAL A 71 5.72 18.86 -25.25
CA VAL A 71 5.73 17.52 -25.85
C VAL A 71 6.96 17.32 -26.72
N THR A 72 7.34 16.08 -26.98
CA THR A 72 8.38 15.70 -27.95
C THR A 72 7.72 15.18 -29.22
N VAL A 73 7.90 15.87 -30.36
CA VAL A 73 7.32 15.47 -31.65
C VAL A 73 8.21 14.42 -32.32
N ALA A 74 7.63 13.25 -32.65
CA ALA A 74 8.36 12.12 -33.22
C ALA A 74 8.54 12.24 -34.75
N ASN A 75 7.56 12.79 -35.48
CA ASN A 75 7.60 13.02 -36.92
C ASN A 75 7.48 14.51 -37.24
N ALA A 76 8.53 15.26 -36.92
CA ALA A 76 8.54 16.72 -37.03
C ALA A 76 8.47 17.28 -38.46
N SER A 77 8.63 16.46 -39.50
CA SER A 77 8.61 16.91 -40.90
C SER A 77 8.15 15.82 -41.85
N GLY A 78 7.54 16.18 -42.98
CA GLY A 78 7.20 15.24 -44.04
C GLY A 78 6.51 15.88 -45.24
N THR A 79 5.98 15.05 -46.14
CA THR A 79 5.13 15.49 -47.26
C THR A 79 3.66 15.39 -46.89
N VAL A 80 2.83 16.27 -47.45
CA VAL A 80 1.38 16.18 -47.34
C VAL A 80 0.86 15.25 -48.44
N ASP A 81 0.21 14.15 -48.04
CA ASP A 81 -0.43 13.20 -48.94
C ASP A 81 -1.89 13.01 -48.49
N GLY A 82 -2.82 13.66 -49.20
CA GLY A 82 -4.25 13.70 -48.87
C GLY A 82 -4.68 14.92 -48.07
N SER A 83 -5.82 14.81 -47.38
CA SER A 83 -6.49 15.91 -46.69
C SER A 83 -6.23 15.97 -45.18
N SER A 84 -5.24 15.22 -44.68
CA SER A 84 -4.88 15.20 -43.26
C SER A 84 -3.40 14.94 -43.02
N VAL A 85 -2.87 15.48 -41.93
CA VAL A 85 -1.53 15.18 -41.41
C VAL A 85 -1.64 14.69 -39.98
N THR A 86 -1.09 13.52 -39.69
CA THR A 86 -1.00 12.96 -38.32
C THR A 86 0.37 13.25 -37.74
N ILE A 87 0.41 13.90 -36.58
CA ILE A 87 1.63 14.15 -35.81
C ILE A 87 1.63 13.27 -34.57
N ASN A 88 2.65 12.42 -34.46
CA ASN A 88 2.94 11.56 -33.33
C ASN A 88 3.84 12.30 -32.33
N TYR A 89 3.58 12.11 -31.03
CA TYR A 89 4.31 12.79 -29.97
C TYR A 89 4.31 12.01 -28.66
N ASP A 90 5.25 12.36 -27.78
CA ASP A 90 5.29 11.94 -26.38
C ASP A 90 5.05 13.15 -25.47
N ALA A 91 4.25 13.00 -24.42
CA ALA A 91 3.95 14.05 -23.46
C ALA A 91 5.16 14.34 -22.54
N GLY A 92 5.35 15.60 -22.16
CA GLY A 92 6.27 15.96 -21.09
C GLY A 92 5.81 15.45 -19.72
N THR A 93 6.71 15.44 -18.73
CA THR A 93 6.43 14.99 -17.36
C THR A 93 5.87 16.07 -16.43
N THR A 94 5.71 17.30 -16.94
CA THR A 94 5.16 18.42 -16.16
C THR A 94 3.72 18.66 -16.56
N ALA A 95 2.81 18.56 -15.59
CA ALA A 95 1.40 18.87 -15.78
C ALA A 95 1.20 20.32 -16.28
N GLY A 96 0.24 20.50 -17.17
CA GLY A 96 -0.12 21.82 -17.68
C GLY A 96 -0.40 21.85 -19.18
N ALA A 97 -0.48 23.07 -19.71
CA ALA A 97 -0.77 23.30 -21.12
C ALA A 97 0.44 22.96 -22.00
N ALA A 98 0.18 22.19 -23.04
CA ALA A 98 1.11 21.84 -24.10
C ALA A 98 0.47 22.11 -25.47
N SER A 99 1.27 22.08 -26.53
CA SER A 99 0.76 22.33 -27.88
C SER A 99 1.62 21.71 -28.97
N ILE A 100 0.99 21.43 -30.10
CA ILE A 100 1.67 21.08 -31.36
C ILE A 100 1.23 22.10 -32.41
N THR A 101 2.19 22.78 -33.02
CA THR A 101 1.96 23.67 -34.15
C THR A 101 2.39 22.97 -35.42
N LEU A 102 1.47 22.86 -36.38
CA LEU A 102 1.72 22.33 -37.72
C LEU A 102 1.73 23.49 -38.71
N THR A 103 2.83 23.64 -39.44
CA THR A 103 2.95 24.56 -40.58
C THR A 103 3.01 23.73 -41.86
N VAL A 104 2.18 24.06 -42.84
CA VAL A 104 2.19 23.44 -44.17
C VAL A 104 2.64 24.47 -45.20
N THR A 105 3.55 24.08 -46.10
CA THR A 105 4.07 24.94 -47.16
C THR A 105 3.95 24.23 -48.51
N ASP A 106 3.31 24.89 -49.48
CA ASP A 106 3.17 24.37 -50.84
C ASP A 106 4.42 24.62 -51.71
N SER A 107 4.42 24.10 -52.94
CA SER A 107 5.54 24.23 -53.89
C SER A 107 5.72 25.64 -54.46
N GLU A 108 4.74 26.54 -54.29
CA GLU A 108 4.85 27.96 -54.65
C GLU A 108 5.34 28.81 -53.46
N GLY A 109 5.53 28.19 -52.29
CA GLY A 109 6.03 28.83 -51.08
C GLY A 109 4.95 29.51 -50.25
N GLN A 110 3.67 29.29 -50.53
CA GLN A 110 2.58 29.74 -49.67
C GLN A 110 2.44 28.79 -48.48
N SER A 111 2.02 29.33 -47.33
CA SER A 111 1.93 28.55 -46.10
C SER A 111 0.75 28.94 -45.23
N ASP A 112 0.27 27.97 -44.46
CA ASP A 112 -0.69 28.17 -43.38
C ASP A 112 -0.30 27.30 -42.19
N GLU A 113 -0.75 27.69 -41.00
CA GLU A 113 -0.44 26.99 -39.76
C GLU A 113 -1.63 26.90 -38.82
N ALA A 114 -1.67 25.80 -38.04
CA ALA A 114 -2.62 25.65 -36.97
C ALA A 114 -1.96 25.02 -35.74
N THR A 115 -2.50 25.34 -34.56
CA THR A 115 -2.00 24.81 -33.29
C THR A 115 -3.06 23.93 -32.63
N ALA A 116 -2.72 22.68 -32.40
CA ALA A 116 -3.48 21.78 -31.54
C ALA A 116 -3.08 22.02 -30.08
N VAL A 117 -4.07 22.13 -29.20
CA VAL A 117 -3.88 22.28 -27.76
C VAL A 117 -3.92 20.91 -27.10
N ILE A 118 -2.96 20.66 -26.23
CA ILE A 118 -2.83 19.45 -25.43
C ILE A 118 -2.86 19.87 -23.97
N ASN A 119 -3.63 19.16 -23.15
CA ASN A 119 -3.61 19.30 -21.71
C ASN A 119 -2.91 18.07 -21.13
N ILE A 120 -1.77 18.28 -20.50
CA ILE A 120 -1.01 17.24 -19.81
C ILE A 120 -1.54 17.18 -18.38
N GLY A 121 -2.20 16.07 -18.04
CA GLY A 121 -2.63 15.75 -16.69
C GLY A 121 -1.45 15.61 -15.73
N ALA A 122 -1.69 15.76 -14.42
CA ALA A 122 -0.73 15.32 -13.43
C ALA A 122 -0.67 13.78 -13.45
N GLU A 123 0.52 13.20 -13.24
CA GLU A 123 0.64 11.75 -13.02
C GLU A 123 -0.40 11.29 -11.98
N GLU A 124 -1.08 10.17 -12.24
CA GLU A 124 -1.91 9.54 -11.22
C GLU A 124 -1.02 9.03 -10.09
N SER A 125 -0.92 9.85 -9.03
CA SER A 125 -0.25 9.51 -7.77
C SER A 125 -1.08 8.57 -6.90
N THR A 126 -2.29 8.19 -7.34
CA THR A 126 -3.23 7.36 -6.59
C THR A 126 -3.85 6.30 -7.49
N VAL A 127 -3.71 5.02 -7.11
CA VAL A 127 -4.24 3.87 -7.86
C VAL A 127 -5.32 3.18 -7.06
N LEU A 128 -6.58 3.21 -7.54
CA LEU A 128 -7.69 2.46 -6.93
C LEU A 128 -7.74 1.03 -7.46
N LEU A 129 -7.60 0.07 -6.56
CA LEU A 129 -7.64 -1.37 -6.82
C LEU A 129 -9.04 -1.89 -6.50
N THR A 130 -9.73 -2.45 -7.50
CA THR A 130 -11.11 -2.98 -7.36
C THR A 130 -11.22 -4.44 -7.79
N SER A 131 -10.09 -5.10 -8.04
CA SER A 131 -10.02 -6.48 -8.52
C SER A 131 -8.80 -7.19 -7.95
N ASN A 132 -8.90 -8.51 -7.83
CA ASN A 132 -7.80 -9.35 -7.37
C ASN A 132 -6.58 -9.25 -8.29
N ILE A 133 -5.40 -9.46 -7.70
CA ILE A 133 -4.12 -9.44 -8.40
C ILE A 133 -3.91 -10.84 -8.99
N SER A 134 -4.18 -10.95 -10.30
CA SER A 134 -4.13 -12.21 -11.05
C SER A 134 -2.84 -12.42 -11.84
N GLU A 135 -1.94 -11.44 -11.84
CA GLU A 135 -0.63 -11.51 -12.46
C GLU A 135 0.41 -10.78 -11.61
N ASN A 136 1.67 -11.17 -11.75
CA ASN A 136 2.75 -10.59 -10.98
C ASN A 136 2.78 -9.07 -11.18
N THR A 137 2.70 -8.34 -10.08
CA THR A 137 2.52 -6.89 -10.08
C THR A 137 3.49 -6.26 -9.09
N THR A 138 3.97 -5.07 -9.40
CA THR A 138 4.81 -4.26 -8.52
C THR A 138 4.08 -2.97 -8.17
N TRP A 139 4.03 -2.66 -6.89
CA TRP A 139 3.57 -1.38 -6.35
C TRP A 139 4.77 -0.52 -5.97
N THR A 140 4.78 0.72 -6.44
CA THR A 140 5.93 1.62 -6.39
C THR A 140 5.69 2.82 -5.50
N ALA A 141 6.74 3.35 -4.87
CA ALA A 141 6.61 4.37 -3.83
C ALA A 141 6.22 5.77 -4.34
N ASP A 142 6.26 6.01 -5.66
CA ASP A 142 5.74 7.23 -6.31
C ASP A 142 4.21 7.30 -6.32
N LYS A 143 3.53 6.23 -5.90
CA LYS A 143 2.07 6.12 -5.89
C LYS A 143 1.55 5.71 -4.52
N THR A 144 0.33 6.14 -4.24
CA THR A 144 -0.52 5.62 -3.17
C THR A 144 -1.49 4.60 -3.74
N TYR A 145 -1.53 3.40 -3.19
CA TYR A 145 -2.45 2.36 -3.63
C TYR A 145 -3.67 2.33 -2.71
N ILE A 146 -4.87 2.35 -3.26
CA ILE A 146 -6.12 2.30 -2.49
C ILE A 146 -6.80 0.97 -2.76
N LEU A 147 -6.98 0.16 -1.72
CA LEU A 147 -7.82 -1.04 -1.76
C LEU A 147 -9.29 -0.60 -1.72
N GLY A 148 -10.01 -0.82 -2.81
CA GLY A 148 -11.44 -0.49 -2.94
C GLY A 148 -12.39 -1.53 -2.32
N GLY A 149 -11.83 -2.53 -1.65
CA GLY A 149 -12.51 -3.69 -1.07
C GLY A 149 -11.46 -4.75 -0.73
N ARG A 150 -11.89 -6.00 -0.50
CA ARG A 150 -10.94 -7.11 -0.35
C ARG A 150 -10.21 -7.36 -1.67
N ILE A 151 -8.88 -7.23 -1.65
CA ILE A 151 -8.01 -7.50 -2.81
C ILE A 151 -7.17 -8.72 -2.49
N THR A 152 -7.31 -9.75 -3.32
CA THR A 152 -6.58 -11.01 -3.14
C THR A 152 -5.38 -11.11 -4.08
N VAL A 153 -4.21 -11.44 -3.55
CA VAL A 153 -3.08 -11.99 -4.31
C VAL A 153 -3.35 -13.48 -4.55
N LEU A 154 -3.61 -13.85 -5.80
CA LEU A 154 -4.05 -15.21 -6.15
C LEU A 154 -2.91 -16.25 -6.09
N ASP A 155 -3.28 -17.53 -6.06
CA ASP A 155 -2.34 -18.66 -6.14
C ASP A 155 -1.41 -18.52 -7.35
N GLY A 156 -0.11 -18.69 -7.12
CA GLY A 156 0.95 -18.58 -8.13
C GLY A 156 1.31 -17.14 -8.52
N VAL A 157 0.73 -16.13 -7.88
CA VAL A 157 0.98 -14.71 -8.15
C VAL A 157 1.84 -14.09 -7.06
N THR A 158 2.77 -13.23 -7.48
CA THR A 158 3.59 -12.42 -6.57
C THR A 158 3.19 -10.95 -6.66
N LEU A 159 2.81 -10.37 -5.52
CA LEU A 159 2.75 -8.92 -5.33
C LEU A 159 4.08 -8.46 -4.73
N THR A 160 4.78 -7.56 -5.43
CA THR A 160 5.97 -6.87 -4.90
C THR A 160 5.60 -5.45 -4.51
N ILE A 161 6.02 -4.98 -3.35
CA ILE A 161 5.79 -3.61 -2.87
C ILE A 161 7.14 -2.99 -2.56
N GLU A 162 7.44 -1.86 -3.19
CA GLU A 162 8.69 -1.14 -2.98
C GLU A 162 8.72 -0.45 -1.60
N PRO A 163 9.92 -0.28 -1.00
CA PRO A 163 10.08 0.47 0.24
C PRO A 163 9.47 1.88 0.16
N GLY A 164 8.83 2.33 1.24
CA GLY A 164 8.22 3.65 1.33
C GLY A 164 6.83 3.77 0.70
N THR A 165 6.30 2.69 0.12
CA THR A 165 4.96 2.70 -0.48
C THR A 165 3.88 2.86 0.61
N VAL A 166 2.88 3.69 0.34
CA VAL A 166 1.68 3.85 1.17
C VAL A 166 0.50 3.15 0.51
N ILE A 167 -0.15 2.26 1.26
CA ILE A 167 -1.32 1.50 0.86
C ILE A 167 -2.47 1.84 1.81
N LYS A 168 -3.63 2.16 1.26
CA LYS A 168 -4.79 2.62 2.03
C LYS A 168 -6.03 1.74 1.77
N GLY A 169 -6.69 1.29 2.82
CA GLY A 169 -7.98 0.61 2.75
C GLY A 169 -9.16 1.59 2.78
N GLN A 170 -10.11 1.45 1.85
CA GLN A 170 -11.43 2.08 2.01
C GLN A 170 -12.20 1.47 3.17
N ALA A 171 -13.10 2.24 3.78
CA ALA A 171 -14.05 1.69 4.74
C ALA A 171 -14.94 0.63 4.09
N GLY A 172 -15.21 -0.46 4.79
CA GLY A 172 -16.09 -1.53 4.34
C GLY A 172 -16.41 -2.47 5.49
N THR A 173 -17.60 -3.08 5.51
CA THR A 173 -18.05 -3.95 6.60
C THR A 173 -18.60 -5.28 6.06
N GLY A 174 -18.67 -6.30 6.90
CA GLY A 174 -19.15 -7.63 6.52
C GLY A 174 -18.32 -8.24 5.38
N ALA A 175 -18.98 -8.94 4.45
CA ALA A 175 -18.31 -9.56 3.29
C ALA A 175 -17.55 -8.58 2.36
N ASN A 176 -17.78 -7.26 2.52
CA ASN A 176 -17.13 -6.20 1.77
C ASN A 176 -16.05 -5.46 2.58
N ALA A 177 -15.64 -5.97 3.75
CA ALA A 177 -14.52 -5.37 4.46
C ALA A 177 -13.27 -5.37 3.59
N THR A 178 -12.61 -4.23 3.58
CA THR A 178 -11.42 -3.99 2.79
C THR A 178 -10.23 -4.61 3.49
N ALA A 179 -9.55 -5.53 2.83
CA ALA A 179 -8.34 -6.17 3.35
C ALA A 179 -7.42 -6.55 2.20
N LEU A 180 -6.13 -6.72 2.50
CA LEU A 180 -5.23 -7.42 1.61
C LEU A 180 -5.20 -8.89 2.01
N LEU A 181 -5.58 -9.78 1.10
CA LEU A 181 -5.56 -11.22 1.31
C LEU A 181 -4.48 -11.85 0.43
N VAL A 182 -3.52 -12.56 1.02
CA VAL A 182 -2.58 -13.42 0.31
C VAL A 182 -3.12 -14.84 0.38
N ALA A 183 -3.69 -15.33 -0.72
CA ALA A 183 -4.22 -16.68 -0.77
C ALA A 183 -3.08 -17.71 -0.74
N ARG A 184 -3.40 -18.96 -0.39
CA ARG A 184 -2.43 -20.07 -0.47
C ARG A 184 -1.74 -20.13 -1.81
N GLY A 185 -0.40 -20.13 -1.78
CA GLY A 185 0.45 -20.16 -2.97
C GLY A 185 0.65 -18.81 -3.67
N GLY A 186 -0.05 -17.76 -3.22
CA GLY A 186 0.31 -16.37 -3.52
C GLY A 186 1.51 -15.93 -2.66
N MET A 187 2.22 -14.90 -3.11
CA MET A 187 3.37 -14.34 -2.40
C MET A 187 3.26 -12.83 -2.25
N LEU A 188 3.58 -12.34 -1.04
CA LEU A 188 3.76 -10.93 -0.75
C LEU A 188 5.25 -10.64 -0.52
N MET A 189 5.84 -9.86 -1.42
CA MET A 189 7.21 -9.36 -1.31
C MET A 189 7.14 -7.88 -0.91
N ALA A 190 6.91 -7.64 0.39
CA ALA A 190 6.85 -6.32 0.99
C ALA A 190 8.10 -6.12 1.86
N GLU A 191 9.15 -5.59 1.24
CA GLU A 191 10.48 -5.45 1.85
C GLU A 191 10.81 -3.97 2.06
N GLY A 192 10.16 -3.34 3.04
CA GLY A 192 10.53 -1.99 3.46
C GLY A 192 11.93 -1.91 4.07
N THR A 193 12.32 -0.72 4.51
CA THR A 193 13.52 -0.52 5.34
C THR A 193 13.20 0.31 6.58
N ALA A 194 14.13 0.42 7.53
CA ALA A 194 13.96 1.30 8.69
C ALA A 194 13.77 2.77 8.30
N GLU A 195 14.36 3.21 7.17
CA GLU A 195 14.23 4.57 6.64
C GLU A 195 13.01 4.75 5.72
N LEU A 196 12.55 3.67 5.08
CA LEU A 196 11.44 3.67 4.13
C LEU A 196 10.49 2.48 4.42
N PRO A 197 9.81 2.48 5.58
CA PRO A 197 8.84 1.44 5.89
C PRO A 197 7.66 1.48 4.91
N ILE A 198 7.03 0.34 4.70
CA ILE A 198 5.78 0.27 3.95
C ILE A 198 4.63 0.49 4.93
N ILE A 199 3.69 1.37 4.59
CA ILE A 199 2.56 1.71 5.47
C ILE A 199 1.25 1.23 4.88
N PHE A 200 0.57 0.35 5.61
CA PHE A 200 -0.81 -0.05 5.38
C PHE A 200 -1.71 0.67 6.37
N THR A 201 -2.66 1.44 5.88
CA THR A 201 -3.52 2.29 6.72
C THR A 201 -4.91 2.47 6.11
N SER A 202 -5.76 3.32 6.68
CA SER A 202 -7.05 3.69 6.10
C SER A 202 -6.92 4.88 5.14
N VAL A 203 -7.88 5.03 4.22
CA VAL A 203 -8.05 6.28 3.43
C VAL A 203 -8.32 7.53 4.29
N ALA A 204 -8.70 7.35 5.57
CA ALA A 204 -8.87 8.45 6.52
C ALA A 204 -7.55 8.97 7.10
N ASP A 205 -6.47 8.18 7.03
CA ASP A 205 -5.12 8.60 7.43
C ASP A 205 -4.52 9.45 6.30
N GLU A 206 -4.09 10.67 6.61
CA GLU A 206 -3.55 11.63 5.65
C GLU A 206 -2.06 11.41 5.35
N ILE A 207 -1.41 10.42 5.97
CA ILE A 207 0.00 10.10 5.72
C ILE A 207 0.29 9.87 4.22
N THR A 208 1.42 10.37 3.75
CA THR A 208 1.85 10.30 2.35
C THR A 208 3.21 9.62 2.21
N GLY A 209 3.57 9.20 1.00
CA GLY A 209 4.93 8.73 0.71
C GLY A 209 6.00 9.80 0.94
N GLU A 210 5.65 11.09 0.84
CA GLU A 210 6.56 12.20 1.16
C GLU A 210 6.85 12.28 2.66
N ASP A 211 5.85 12.03 3.52
CA ASP A 211 6.05 11.96 4.97
C ASP A 211 6.99 10.82 5.35
N VAL A 212 6.77 9.63 4.76
CA VAL A 212 7.64 8.47 4.95
C VAL A 212 9.06 8.78 4.49
N ALA A 213 9.24 9.35 3.30
CA ALA A 213 10.55 9.73 2.78
C ALA A 213 11.25 10.81 3.62
N ALA A 214 10.49 11.65 4.33
CA ALA A 214 10.99 12.64 5.27
C ALA A 214 11.34 12.04 6.66
N GLY A 215 11.06 10.76 6.89
CA GLY A 215 11.25 10.09 8.17
C GLY A 215 10.15 10.40 9.19
N ASN A 216 8.98 10.89 8.75
CA ASN A 216 7.82 11.12 9.60
C ASN A 216 6.87 9.92 9.46
N PHE A 217 6.96 8.98 10.39
CA PHE A 217 6.23 7.73 10.28
C PHE A 217 4.87 7.78 10.99
N GLY A 218 4.62 8.72 11.89
CA GLY A 218 3.31 8.83 12.54
C GLY A 218 2.19 9.32 11.63
N SER A 219 0.94 8.92 11.93
CA SER A 219 -0.21 9.52 11.25
C SER A 219 -0.25 11.04 11.54
N PRO A 220 -0.43 11.90 10.52
CA PRO A 220 -0.46 13.34 10.71
C PRO A 220 -1.81 13.84 11.29
N ASN A 221 -2.86 13.02 11.26
CA ASN A 221 -4.23 13.46 11.58
C ASN A 221 -5.05 12.48 12.44
N LEU A 222 -4.67 11.20 12.53
CA LEU A 222 -5.37 10.22 13.36
C LEU A 222 -4.58 9.92 14.64
N ASP A 223 -5.31 9.82 15.75
CA ASP A 223 -4.75 9.35 17.01
C ASP A 223 -4.48 7.84 16.96
N SER A 224 -3.51 7.38 17.75
CA SER A 224 -3.04 5.98 17.78
C SER A 224 -4.04 5.01 18.44
N ASP A 225 -5.25 5.44 18.76
CA ASP A 225 -6.35 4.64 19.32
C ASP A 225 -7.60 4.64 18.43
N VAL A 226 -7.58 5.34 17.29
CA VAL A 226 -8.64 5.28 16.29
C VAL A 226 -8.51 3.97 15.52
N ASN A 227 -9.53 3.12 15.54
CA ASN A 227 -9.44 1.76 14.99
C ASN A 227 -10.65 1.40 14.10
N GLY A 228 -10.63 0.20 13.52
CA GLY A 228 -11.76 -0.39 12.80
C GLY A 228 -12.06 0.26 11.44
N LEU A 229 -11.10 0.97 10.85
CA LEU A 229 -11.30 1.78 9.64
C LEU A 229 -11.10 0.98 8.34
N TRP A 230 -10.46 -0.19 8.42
CA TRP A 230 -10.37 -1.21 7.37
C TRP A 230 -10.05 -2.57 8.03
N GLY A 231 -9.88 -3.63 7.23
CA GLY A 231 -9.69 -5.00 7.72
C GLY A 231 -8.29 -5.26 8.28
N GLY A 232 -7.25 -5.15 7.47
CA GLY A 232 -5.89 -5.56 7.84
C GLY A 232 -5.24 -6.41 6.74
N ILE A 233 -4.22 -7.17 7.11
CA ILE A 233 -3.49 -8.07 6.20
C ILE A 233 -3.71 -9.52 6.64
N ILE A 234 -4.16 -10.36 5.71
CA ILE A 234 -4.36 -11.79 5.92
C ILE A 234 -3.40 -12.56 5.02
N VAL A 235 -2.57 -13.43 5.60
CA VAL A 235 -1.62 -14.27 4.88
C VAL A 235 -1.93 -15.73 5.13
N LEU A 236 -2.28 -16.46 4.07
CA LEU A 236 -2.69 -17.85 4.15
C LEU A 236 -1.66 -18.76 3.47
N GLY A 237 -1.15 -19.73 4.22
CA GLY A 237 -0.17 -20.70 3.77
C GLY A 237 -0.67 -22.14 3.76
N LYS A 238 0.21 -23.03 3.34
CA LYS A 238 0.00 -24.48 3.20
C LYS A 238 0.62 -25.31 4.33
N ALA A 239 1.10 -24.66 5.40
CA ALA A 239 1.69 -25.35 6.54
C ALA A 239 0.60 -26.03 7.41
N PRO A 240 0.98 -27.05 8.20
CA PRO A 240 0.04 -27.77 9.06
C PRO A 240 -0.67 -26.87 10.07
N ILE A 241 -1.93 -27.20 10.36
CA ILE A 241 -2.78 -26.57 11.37
C ILE A 241 -3.41 -27.67 12.23
N SER A 242 -3.83 -27.33 13.45
CA SER A 242 -4.61 -28.23 14.30
C SER A 242 -6.08 -27.82 14.30
N ALA A 243 -6.84 -28.38 13.36
CA ALA A 243 -8.27 -28.13 13.21
C ALA A 243 -9.05 -29.44 13.12
N SER A 244 -10.28 -29.48 13.61
CA SER A 244 -11.15 -30.64 13.49
C SER A 244 -12.63 -30.29 13.36
N ASN A 245 -13.43 -31.27 12.95
CA ASN A 245 -14.88 -31.20 13.08
C ASN A 245 -15.46 -32.55 13.53
N ASN A 246 -16.78 -32.68 13.51
CA ASN A 246 -17.48 -33.92 13.90
C ASN A 246 -17.06 -35.19 13.12
N ASN A 247 -16.33 -35.05 12.01
CA ASN A 247 -15.84 -36.15 11.18
C ASN A 247 -14.34 -36.43 11.33
N GLY A 248 -13.63 -35.71 12.22
CA GLY A 248 -12.19 -35.86 12.47
C GLY A 248 -11.38 -34.63 12.09
N ASP A 249 -10.06 -34.80 12.03
CA ASP A 249 -9.12 -33.72 11.72
C ASP A 249 -9.31 -33.18 10.30
N LEU A 250 -9.07 -31.88 10.16
CA LEU A 250 -9.11 -31.14 8.91
C LEU A 250 -7.70 -30.68 8.55
N SER A 251 -7.30 -30.89 7.30
CA SER A 251 -6.03 -30.36 6.79
C SER A 251 -6.11 -28.90 6.38
N GLU A 252 -7.32 -28.41 6.10
CA GLU A 252 -7.58 -27.08 5.60
C GLU A 252 -8.91 -26.58 6.18
N VAL A 253 -8.95 -25.30 6.56
CA VAL A 253 -10.17 -24.63 7.03
C VAL A 253 -10.29 -23.25 6.40
N GLN A 254 -11.48 -22.67 6.48
CA GLN A 254 -11.73 -21.31 6.02
C GLN A 254 -11.26 -20.35 7.11
N ILE A 255 -10.41 -19.38 6.76
CA ILE A 255 -10.03 -18.32 7.70
C ILE A 255 -11.27 -17.52 8.06
N GLU A 256 -11.34 -17.12 9.31
CA GLU A 256 -12.32 -16.15 9.72
C GLU A 256 -12.22 -14.86 8.90
N GLY A 257 -13.34 -14.18 8.84
CA GLY A 257 -13.55 -12.99 8.07
C GLY A 257 -13.71 -13.16 6.56
N ILE A 258 -13.36 -14.32 6.01
CA ILE A 258 -13.53 -14.60 4.59
C ILE A 258 -14.71 -15.55 4.38
N PRO A 259 -15.74 -15.17 3.59
CA PRO A 259 -16.87 -16.04 3.33
C PRO A 259 -16.45 -17.39 2.74
N THR A 260 -17.06 -18.49 3.18
CA THR A 260 -16.80 -19.86 2.69
C THR A 260 -17.07 -20.05 1.18
N SER A 261 -17.77 -19.11 0.54
CA SER A 261 -17.93 -19.07 -0.92
C SER A 261 -16.67 -18.59 -1.66
N ASP A 262 -15.72 -17.97 -0.97
CA ASP A 262 -14.46 -17.48 -1.50
C ASP A 262 -13.33 -18.43 -1.11
N ALA A 263 -13.00 -19.35 -2.01
CA ALA A 263 -11.98 -20.38 -1.79
C ALA A 263 -10.57 -19.82 -1.55
N ASN A 264 -10.33 -18.54 -1.84
CA ASN A 264 -9.06 -17.88 -1.54
C ASN A 264 -8.81 -17.73 -0.04
N GLY A 265 -9.85 -17.84 0.80
CA GLY A 265 -9.74 -17.82 2.25
C GLY A 265 -9.43 -19.17 2.89
N LEU A 266 -9.21 -20.23 2.10
CA LEU A 266 -8.76 -21.52 2.67
C LEU A 266 -7.28 -21.43 3.06
N TYR A 267 -6.95 -21.88 4.26
CA TYR A 267 -5.58 -22.04 4.75
C TYR A 267 -5.32 -23.44 5.30
N GLY A 268 -4.06 -23.75 5.57
CA GLY A 268 -3.63 -25.05 6.05
C GLY A 268 -3.15 -25.98 4.93
N GLY A 269 -2.54 -27.09 5.35
CA GLY A 269 -2.04 -28.13 4.47
C GLY A 269 -1.05 -29.03 5.18
N ASN A 270 -0.05 -29.51 4.44
CA ASN A 270 0.97 -30.44 4.93
C ASN A 270 2.39 -30.01 4.55
N GLU A 271 2.61 -28.73 4.24
CA GLU A 271 3.88 -28.18 3.77
C GLU A 271 4.48 -27.21 4.80
N PRO A 272 5.17 -27.70 5.85
CA PRO A 272 5.80 -26.85 6.87
C PRO A 272 6.76 -25.78 6.32
N GLY A 273 7.34 -26.03 5.14
CA GLY A 273 8.27 -25.13 4.46
C GLY A 273 7.62 -24.24 3.39
N ASP A 274 6.28 -24.13 3.38
CA ASP A 274 5.57 -23.19 2.50
C ASP A 274 6.12 -21.76 2.66
N ASN A 275 6.10 -21.00 1.57
CA ASN A 275 6.66 -19.67 1.52
C ASN A 275 5.65 -18.68 0.92
N SER A 276 5.10 -17.82 1.77
CA SER A 276 4.17 -16.76 1.42
C SER A 276 4.86 -15.43 1.11
N GLY A 277 6.20 -15.40 1.09
CA GLY A 277 7.02 -14.24 0.70
C GLY A 277 7.85 -13.65 1.84
N VAL A 278 8.07 -12.34 1.78
CA VAL A 278 8.86 -11.56 2.74
C VAL A 278 8.03 -10.35 3.16
N ILE A 279 7.81 -10.23 4.47
CA ILE A 279 7.08 -9.15 5.10
C ILE A 279 8.04 -8.49 6.09
N ARG A 280 8.58 -7.34 5.69
CA ARG A 280 9.65 -6.68 6.45
C ARG A 280 9.48 -5.16 6.48
N TYR A 281 9.65 -4.56 7.66
CA TYR A 281 9.51 -3.11 7.89
C TYR A 281 8.15 -2.61 7.38
N ILE A 282 7.08 -3.22 7.89
CA ILE A 282 5.71 -2.84 7.56
C ILE A 282 4.97 -2.33 8.79
N SER A 283 4.20 -1.25 8.63
CA SER A 283 3.33 -0.70 9.67
C SER A 283 1.88 -0.84 9.22
N ILE A 284 1.06 -1.55 10.00
CA ILE A 284 -0.35 -1.83 9.74
C ILE A 284 -1.18 -1.07 10.77
N ARG A 285 -2.07 -0.19 10.32
CA ARG A 285 -2.70 0.81 11.20
C ARG A 285 -4.20 0.87 11.05
N HIS A 286 -4.90 1.15 12.15
CA HIS A 286 -6.32 1.47 12.13
C HIS A 286 -7.20 0.36 11.52
N GLY A 287 -6.73 -0.91 11.59
CA GLY A 287 -7.41 -2.09 11.05
C GLY A 287 -8.52 -2.61 11.97
N GLY A 288 -9.01 -3.84 11.76
CA GLY A 288 -9.96 -4.49 12.66
C GLY A 288 -11.43 -4.26 12.37
N THR A 289 -11.82 -3.88 11.15
CA THR A 289 -13.26 -3.68 10.88
C THR A 289 -14.07 -4.95 11.19
N ASN A 290 -15.09 -4.80 12.05
CA ASN A 290 -16.05 -5.84 12.35
C ASN A 290 -16.85 -6.29 11.12
N ILE A 291 -16.90 -7.60 10.92
CA ILE A 291 -17.58 -8.24 9.78
C ILE A 291 -18.63 -9.28 10.17
N GLY A 292 -18.86 -9.45 11.47
CA GLY A 292 -19.87 -10.30 12.09
C GLY A 292 -19.75 -10.22 13.60
N ALA A 293 -20.61 -10.95 14.32
CA ALA A 293 -20.44 -11.10 15.76
C ALA A 293 -19.38 -12.20 16.01
N GLY A 294 -18.24 -11.84 16.62
CA GLY A 294 -17.11 -12.77 16.84
C GLY A 294 -16.54 -13.27 15.51
N ASN A 295 -16.43 -12.37 14.55
CA ASN A 295 -15.83 -12.58 13.26
C ASN A 295 -15.30 -11.22 12.79
N GLU A 296 -14.02 -11.02 13.00
CA GLU A 296 -13.29 -9.78 12.78
C GLU A 296 -12.05 -10.07 11.90
N ILE A 297 -11.22 -9.07 11.60
CA ILE A 297 -9.96 -9.25 10.84
C ILE A 297 -8.85 -8.63 11.68
N ASN A 298 -7.79 -9.39 11.95
CA ASN A 298 -6.70 -8.91 12.78
C ASN A 298 -5.80 -7.93 12.03
N GLY A 299 -4.92 -7.25 12.76
CA GLY A 299 -3.93 -6.38 12.15
C GLY A 299 -3.07 -7.17 11.17
N LEU A 300 -2.50 -8.28 11.66
CA LEU A 300 -1.83 -9.30 10.86
C LEU A 300 -2.37 -10.69 11.21
N THR A 301 -3.16 -11.28 10.30
CA THR A 301 -3.65 -12.65 10.42
C THR A 301 -2.73 -13.61 9.67
N LEU A 302 -2.28 -14.67 10.35
CA LEU A 302 -1.35 -15.67 9.81
C LEU A 302 -1.94 -17.08 9.88
N GLY A 303 -2.66 -17.49 8.83
CA GLY A 303 -3.27 -18.81 8.74
C GLY A 303 -2.36 -19.83 8.07
N GLY A 304 -1.86 -20.83 8.80
CA GLY A 304 -1.08 -21.93 8.23
C GLY A 304 0.18 -21.47 7.47
N VAL A 305 0.81 -20.37 7.89
CA VAL A 305 1.99 -19.82 7.20
C VAL A 305 3.23 -20.65 7.51
N GLY A 306 3.97 -21.03 6.47
CA GLY A 306 5.15 -21.88 6.57
C GLY A 306 6.44 -21.14 6.93
N ASN A 307 7.42 -21.89 7.44
CA ASN A 307 8.73 -21.37 7.87
C ASN A 307 9.69 -21.04 6.71
N GLY A 308 9.25 -21.20 5.46
CA GLY A 308 9.91 -20.62 4.30
C GLY A 308 9.63 -19.11 4.16
N THR A 309 8.58 -18.61 4.82
CA THR A 309 8.19 -17.19 4.86
C THR A 309 9.06 -16.42 5.84
N THR A 310 9.45 -15.19 5.49
CA THR A 310 10.14 -14.28 6.41
C THR A 310 9.17 -13.19 6.87
N ILE A 311 8.97 -13.07 8.18
CA ILE A 311 8.20 -11.97 8.79
C ILE A 311 9.03 -11.36 9.91
N GLU A 312 9.47 -10.12 9.74
CA GLU A 312 10.23 -9.42 10.78
C GLU A 312 10.08 -7.90 10.67
N HIS A 313 10.24 -7.16 11.76
CA HIS A 313 10.02 -5.71 11.78
C HIS A 313 8.60 -5.36 11.33
N VAL A 314 7.61 -5.78 12.12
CA VAL A 314 6.19 -5.49 11.89
C VAL A 314 5.67 -4.61 13.02
N GLU A 315 4.95 -3.56 12.69
CA GLU A 315 4.21 -2.74 13.63
C GLU A 315 2.72 -2.87 13.33
N VAL A 316 1.91 -3.10 14.37
CA VAL A 316 0.45 -3.02 14.31
C VAL A 316 -0.02 -1.95 15.29
N VAL A 317 -0.76 -0.95 14.80
CA VAL A 317 -1.27 0.16 15.62
C VAL A 317 -2.78 0.27 15.49
N ALA A 318 -3.48 0.37 16.62
CA ALA A 318 -4.91 0.61 16.66
C ALA A 318 -5.72 -0.37 15.79
N ASN A 319 -5.39 -1.66 15.84
CA ASN A 319 -6.32 -2.66 15.31
C ASN A 319 -7.55 -2.70 16.23
N GLN A 320 -8.76 -2.80 15.70
CA GLN A 320 -9.96 -2.90 16.55
C GLN A 320 -10.13 -4.29 17.17
N ASP A 321 -9.54 -5.29 16.54
CA ASP A 321 -9.45 -6.67 16.99
C ASP A 321 -8.00 -6.96 17.41
N ASP A 322 -7.48 -8.15 17.13
CA ASP A 322 -6.15 -8.50 17.60
C ASP A 322 -5.01 -7.79 16.85
N GLY A 323 -3.89 -7.65 17.53
CA GLY A 323 -2.65 -7.16 16.93
C GLY A 323 -2.13 -8.12 15.86
N VAL A 324 -1.65 -9.27 16.31
CA VAL A 324 -1.20 -10.36 15.45
C VAL A 324 -1.80 -11.66 15.94
N GLU A 325 -2.41 -12.40 15.02
CA GLU A 325 -3.01 -13.70 15.33
C GLU A 325 -2.47 -14.79 14.40
N TRP A 326 -2.12 -15.93 14.98
CA TRP A 326 -1.71 -17.13 14.25
C TRP A 326 -2.77 -18.21 14.34
N PHE A 327 -3.18 -18.73 13.19
CA PHE A 327 -3.97 -19.97 13.10
C PHE A 327 -3.08 -21.10 12.58
N GLY A 328 -2.44 -21.82 13.50
CA GLY A 328 -1.49 -22.87 13.16
C GLY A 328 -0.29 -22.40 12.34
N GLY A 329 0.33 -23.30 11.57
CA GLY A 329 1.52 -23.01 10.77
C GLY A 329 2.84 -23.14 11.53
N THR A 330 3.94 -22.73 10.89
CA THR A 330 5.31 -22.95 11.39
C THR A 330 6.21 -21.71 11.26
N VAL A 331 5.68 -20.60 10.74
CA VAL A 331 6.44 -19.36 10.51
C VAL A 331 7.08 -18.85 11.81
N ASN A 332 8.31 -18.35 11.72
CA ASN A 332 8.93 -17.59 12.81
C ASN A 332 8.76 -16.10 12.53
N VAL A 333 8.52 -15.33 13.58
CA VAL A 333 8.29 -13.88 13.50
C VAL A 333 9.21 -13.18 14.49
N SER A 334 9.80 -12.06 14.10
CA SER A 334 10.65 -11.29 15.02
C SER A 334 10.54 -9.78 14.89
N ASN A 335 10.91 -9.05 15.95
CA ASN A 335 10.89 -7.58 15.98
C ASN A 335 9.48 -7.03 15.72
N VAL A 336 8.54 -7.34 16.62
CA VAL A 336 7.12 -6.93 16.48
C VAL A 336 6.77 -5.83 17.48
N VAL A 337 5.99 -4.86 17.06
CA VAL A 337 5.31 -3.90 17.95
C VAL A 337 3.81 -4.04 17.76
N VAL A 338 3.07 -4.24 18.85
CA VAL A 338 1.61 -4.13 18.88
C VAL A 338 1.25 -3.00 19.83
N TRP A 339 0.60 -1.95 19.30
CA TRP A 339 0.23 -0.78 20.07
C TRP A 339 -1.27 -0.50 19.95
N ASN A 340 -1.96 -0.47 21.09
CA ASN A 340 -3.39 -0.16 21.20
C ASN A 340 -4.31 -1.10 20.41
N ALA A 341 -4.02 -2.41 20.39
CA ALA A 341 -4.97 -3.41 19.89
C ALA A 341 -6.28 -3.36 20.70
N GLY A 342 -7.41 -3.38 19.99
CA GLY A 342 -8.76 -3.20 20.50
C GLY A 342 -9.29 -4.45 21.20
N ASP A 343 -8.70 -5.60 20.91
CA ASP A 343 -8.84 -6.82 21.68
C ASP A 343 -7.46 -7.32 22.11
N ASP A 344 -7.01 -8.50 21.68
CA ASP A 344 -5.80 -9.14 22.16
C ASP A 344 -4.56 -8.62 21.43
N ALA A 345 -3.43 -8.49 22.14
CA ALA A 345 -2.21 -8.03 21.46
C ALA A 345 -1.58 -9.14 20.60
N ILE A 346 -1.45 -10.32 21.20
CA ILE A 346 -0.82 -11.50 20.61
C ILE A 346 -1.79 -12.66 20.84
N ASP A 347 -2.36 -13.17 19.76
CA ASP A 347 -3.28 -14.31 19.78
C ASP A 347 -2.67 -15.52 19.05
N THR A 348 -2.81 -16.72 19.59
CA THR A 348 -2.48 -17.94 18.87
C THR A 348 -3.56 -19.00 19.01
N ASP A 349 -3.98 -19.60 17.90
CA ASP A 349 -4.88 -20.74 17.85
C ASP A 349 -4.29 -21.88 16.98
N GLN A 350 -4.90 -23.05 17.05
CA GLN A 350 -4.68 -24.19 16.17
C GLN A 350 -3.24 -24.70 16.14
N SER A 351 -2.54 -24.61 17.28
CA SER A 351 -1.19 -25.13 17.49
C SER A 351 -0.16 -24.62 16.49
N TRP A 352 0.00 -23.31 16.41
CA TRP A 352 1.17 -22.72 15.75
C TRP A 352 2.47 -23.30 16.34
N ALA A 353 3.42 -23.61 15.45
CA ALA A 353 4.67 -24.32 15.76
C ALA A 353 5.91 -23.48 15.41
N GLY A 354 5.82 -22.16 15.64
CA GLY A 354 6.89 -21.21 15.36
C GLY A 354 7.48 -20.56 16.60
N THR A 355 8.15 -19.44 16.39
CA THR A 355 8.72 -18.59 17.45
C THR A 355 8.36 -17.13 17.20
N LEU A 356 7.92 -16.42 18.23
CA LEU A 356 7.88 -14.96 18.30
C LEU A 356 9.07 -14.51 19.14
N ASP A 357 10.00 -13.77 18.53
CA ASP A 357 11.23 -13.31 19.18
C ASP A 357 11.39 -11.79 19.08
N ASN A 358 11.73 -11.15 20.20
CA ASN A 358 11.87 -9.69 20.33
C ASN A 358 10.60 -8.93 19.94
N PHE A 359 9.79 -8.57 20.94
CA PHE A 359 8.54 -7.85 20.67
C PHE A 359 8.16 -6.90 21.79
N VAL A 360 7.33 -5.92 21.45
CA VAL A 360 6.73 -4.99 22.40
C VAL A 360 5.22 -5.00 22.26
N VAL A 361 4.51 -5.08 23.39
CA VAL A 361 3.07 -4.87 23.48
C VAL A 361 2.82 -3.61 24.29
N VAL A 362 1.98 -2.71 23.79
CA VAL A 362 1.62 -1.46 24.46
C VAL A 362 0.09 -1.34 24.51
N THR A 363 -0.44 -1.50 25.72
CA THR A 363 -1.81 -1.20 26.13
C THR A 363 -2.90 -1.76 25.21
N PRO A 364 -3.02 -3.09 25.03
CA PRO A 364 -4.24 -3.67 24.46
C PRO A 364 -5.45 -3.41 25.37
N THR A 365 -6.66 -3.59 24.86
CA THR A 365 -7.89 -3.55 25.69
C THR A 365 -8.42 -4.93 26.05
N GLY A 366 -8.14 -5.96 25.25
CA GLY A 366 -8.27 -7.37 25.63
C GLY A 366 -7.09 -7.82 26.49
N HIS A 367 -6.59 -9.01 26.25
CA HIS A 367 -5.44 -9.63 26.88
C HIS A 367 -4.13 -9.16 26.24
N CYS A 368 -3.04 -9.15 27.02
CA CYS A 368 -1.71 -9.01 26.41
C CYS A 368 -1.32 -10.27 25.62
N PHE A 369 -1.86 -11.42 26.00
CA PHE A 369 -1.71 -12.69 25.29
C PHE A 369 -3.00 -13.50 25.45
N GLU A 370 -3.57 -13.95 24.35
CA GLU A 370 -4.61 -14.98 24.27
C GLU A 370 -3.99 -16.18 23.55
N LEU A 371 -3.81 -17.30 24.24
CA LEU A 371 -2.97 -18.39 23.74
C LEU A 371 -3.71 -19.70 23.82
N ASP A 372 -4.47 -19.99 22.77
CA ASP A 372 -5.28 -21.17 22.61
C ASP A 372 -4.49 -22.42 22.20
N GLY A 373 -5.17 -23.55 22.38
CA GLY A 373 -4.62 -24.87 22.17
C GLY A 373 -4.92 -25.46 20.78
N PRO A 374 -4.59 -26.75 20.58
CA PRO A 374 -5.04 -27.50 19.41
C PRO A 374 -6.56 -27.68 19.39
N GLU A 375 -7.19 -27.47 18.23
CA GLU A 375 -8.58 -27.90 17.98
C GLU A 375 -8.67 -29.30 17.35
N GLY A 376 -7.56 -29.82 16.82
CA GLY A 376 -7.44 -31.17 16.25
C GLY A 376 -6.44 -32.05 16.97
N SER A 377 -6.06 -33.18 16.35
CA SER A 377 -5.08 -34.11 16.97
C SER A 377 -3.62 -33.69 16.84
N LEU A 378 -3.31 -32.69 16.01
CA LEU A 378 -1.96 -32.15 15.89
C LEU A 378 -1.64 -31.32 17.15
N GLU A 379 -0.74 -31.81 17.98
CA GLU A 379 -0.23 -31.10 19.14
C GLU A 379 1.16 -30.55 18.84
N ALA A 380 1.22 -29.32 18.34
CA ALA A 380 2.46 -28.57 18.20
C ALA A 380 2.46 -27.41 19.21
N GLY A 381 3.66 -26.97 19.59
CA GLY A 381 3.80 -25.83 20.50
C GLY A 381 4.76 -24.81 19.94
N HIS A 382 4.58 -23.57 20.36
CA HIS A 382 5.39 -22.43 19.95
C HIS A 382 6.20 -21.85 21.12
N THR A 383 7.11 -20.94 20.79
CA THR A 383 7.88 -20.19 21.78
C THR A 383 7.61 -18.70 21.60
N ILE A 384 7.32 -18.01 22.70
CA ILE A 384 7.22 -16.55 22.75
C ILE A 384 8.31 -16.06 23.68
N GLN A 385 9.21 -15.21 23.16
CA GLN A 385 10.38 -14.82 23.93
C GLN A 385 10.90 -13.40 23.69
N ASN A 386 11.61 -12.89 24.70
CA ASN A 386 12.28 -11.59 24.70
C ASN A 386 11.28 -10.42 24.48
N GLY A 387 10.18 -10.45 25.23
CA GLY A 387 9.08 -9.50 25.12
C GLY A 387 9.06 -8.47 26.25
N SER A 388 8.71 -7.22 25.93
CA SER A 388 8.37 -6.20 26.94
C SER A 388 6.96 -5.69 26.74
N ILE A 389 6.16 -5.70 27.81
CA ILE A 389 4.73 -5.50 27.76
C ILE A 389 4.38 -4.35 28.72
N ILE A 390 3.83 -3.27 28.17
CA ILE A 390 3.14 -2.24 28.95
C ILE A 390 1.68 -2.64 28.93
N ALA A 391 1.23 -3.37 29.96
CA ALA A 391 -0.12 -3.95 29.98
C ALA A 391 -1.18 -2.85 29.99
N SER A 392 -0.96 -1.77 30.74
CA SER A 392 -1.96 -0.69 30.87
C SER A 392 -1.34 0.67 31.16
N THR A 393 -2.13 1.69 30.83
CA THR A 393 -1.95 3.08 31.26
C THR A 393 -3.24 3.56 31.92
N ALA A 394 -3.25 4.78 32.48
CA ALA A 394 -4.41 5.31 33.18
C ALA A 394 -5.70 5.35 32.31
N ASP A 395 -5.55 5.49 30.99
CA ASP A 395 -6.66 5.68 30.06
C ASP A 395 -6.98 4.43 29.22
N ARG A 396 -6.11 3.42 29.24
CA ARG A 396 -6.25 2.19 28.45
C ARG A 396 -5.74 0.99 29.23
N VAL A 397 -6.64 0.05 29.51
CA VAL A 397 -6.43 -1.06 30.45
C VAL A 397 -6.71 -2.38 29.74
N SER A 398 -5.79 -3.32 29.82
CA SER A 398 -5.97 -4.69 29.34
C SER A 398 -6.84 -5.49 30.32
N GLU A 399 -7.61 -6.46 29.86
CA GLU A 399 -8.41 -7.32 30.73
C GLU A 399 -7.52 -8.20 31.62
N ASP A 400 -6.56 -8.90 31.01
CA ASP A 400 -5.67 -9.84 31.69
C ASP A 400 -4.25 -9.83 31.08
N LEU A 401 -3.28 -10.43 31.79
CA LEU A 401 -1.87 -10.42 31.39
C LEU A 401 -1.54 -11.56 30.44
N ILE A 402 -1.92 -12.78 30.80
CA ILE A 402 -1.68 -13.98 29.98
C ILE A 402 -2.91 -14.87 30.14
N ASN A 403 -3.68 -15.01 29.06
CA ASN A 403 -4.78 -15.94 28.93
C ASN A 403 -4.29 -17.19 28.21
N VAL A 404 -4.40 -18.35 28.87
CA VAL A 404 -4.13 -19.66 28.28
C VAL A 404 -5.25 -20.63 28.59
N ASP A 405 -5.34 -21.64 27.76
CA ASP A 405 -6.28 -22.73 27.85
C ASP A 405 -5.67 -24.03 28.40
N ASP A 406 -6.51 -25.04 28.68
CA ASP A 406 -6.07 -26.24 29.43
C ASP A 406 -5.14 -27.10 28.57
N ASN A 407 -5.35 -27.03 27.26
CA ASN A 407 -4.62 -27.71 26.20
C ASN A 407 -3.58 -26.82 25.52
N SER A 408 -3.37 -25.56 25.93
CA SER A 408 -2.36 -24.69 25.33
C SER A 408 -0.95 -25.26 25.46
N ILE A 409 -0.15 -25.07 24.40
CA ILE A 409 1.21 -25.60 24.30
C ILE A 409 2.17 -24.46 23.92
N VAL A 410 2.71 -23.78 24.92
CA VAL A 410 3.56 -22.61 24.72
C VAL A 410 4.71 -22.55 25.74
N ALA A 411 5.89 -22.18 25.24
CA ALA A 411 7.02 -21.80 26.08
C ALA A 411 7.16 -20.28 26.13
N LEU A 412 6.85 -19.70 27.28
CA LEU A 412 6.98 -18.26 27.55
C LEU A 412 8.34 -18.01 28.21
N LYS A 413 9.19 -17.19 27.57
CA LYS A 413 10.57 -16.97 28.02
C LYS A 413 10.97 -15.50 28.02
N ASN A 414 11.63 -15.05 29.08
CA ASN A 414 12.19 -13.69 29.15
C ASN A 414 11.14 -12.63 28.78
N LEU A 415 10.05 -12.57 29.54
CA LEU A 415 9.00 -11.56 29.35
C LEU A 415 9.02 -10.59 30.53
N PHE A 416 8.84 -9.30 30.24
CA PHE A 416 8.71 -8.26 31.24
C PHE A 416 7.36 -7.55 31.10
N PHE A 417 6.62 -7.43 32.19
CA PHE A 417 5.33 -6.75 32.23
C PHE A 417 5.41 -5.56 33.18
N THR A 418 5.00 -4.39 32.70
CA THR A 418 4.82 -3.17 33.49
C THR A 418 3.43 -2.58 33.23
N GLY A 419 3.06 -1.55 33.99
CA GLY A 419 1.72 -0.96 33.93
C GLY A 419 0.62 -1.90 34.43
N ILE A 420 0.96 -2.89 35.25
CA ILE A 420 0.02 -3.88 35.77
C ILE A 420 -0.94 -3.22 36.78
N MET A 421 -2.24 -3.40 36.59
CA MET A 421 -3.31 -2.89 37.44
C MET A 421 -4.00 -3.99 38.25
N GLU A 422 -4.70 -3.59 39.32
CA GLU A 422 -5.49 -4.51 40.14
C GLU A 422 -6.55 -5.23 39.28
N GLY A 423 -6.60 -6.56 39.39
CA GLY A 423 -7.56 -7.40 38.67
C GLY A 423 -6.92 -8.26 37.59
N GLN A 424 -5.84 -7.77 36.96
CA GLN A 424 -5.16 -8.45 35.85
C GLN A 424 -4.31 -9.62 36.33
N LYS A 425 -4.31 -10.73 35.58
CA LYS A 425 -3.65 -11.96 35.99
C LYS A 425 -3.08 -12.75 34.83
N ILE A 426 -2.20 -13.70 35.19
CA ILE A 426 -2.12 -14.97 34.47
C ILE A 426 -3.36 -15.77 34.83
N ASN A 427 -4.24 -16.04 33.87
CA ASN A 427 -5.54 -16.67 34.10
C ASN A 427 -5.42 -18.12 34.61
N ARG A 428 -4.35 -18.82 34.21
CA ARG A 428 -4.17 -20.26 34.41
C ARG A 428 -2.68 -20.63 34.39
N VAL A 429 -2.28 -21.41 35.39
CA VAL A 429 -0.89 -21.87 35.58
C VAL A 429 -0.77 -23.39 35.67
N THR A 430 -1.88 -24.09 35.45
CA THR A 430 -1.98 -25.55 35.58
C THR A 430 -1.99 -26.28 34.24
N ALA A 431 -2.03 -25.55 33.12
CA ALA A 431 -1.95 -26.11 31.79
C ALA A 431 -0.60 -26.81 31.59
N ALA A 432 -0.61 -28.10 31.25
CA ALA A 432 0.59 -28.94 31.28
C ALA A 432 1.59 -28.60 30.15
N GLY A 433 1.08 -28.06 29.03
CA GLY A 433 1.89 -27.64 27.89
C GLY A 433 2.46 -26.22 28.02
N VAL A 434 2.11 -25.49 29.07
CA VAL A 434 2.53 -24.11 29.29
C VAL A 434 3.72 -24.06 30.23
N THR A 435 4.80 -23.40 29.82
CA THR A 435 6.00 -23.22 30.64
C THR A 435 6.37 -21.74 30.77
N PHE A 436 6.85 -21.38 31.96
CA PHE A 436 7.25 -20.02 32.32
C PHE A 436 8.74 -20.01 32.69
N GLU A 437 9.54 -19.21 32.00
CA GLU A 437 10.97 -19.05 32.25
C GLU A 437 11.35 -17.56 32.20
N GLY A 438 11.76 -16.97 33.32
CA GLY A 438 12.23 -15.58 33.33
C GLY A 438 11.13 -14.55 33.05
N ILE A 439 9.93 -14.75 33.61
CA ILE A 439 8.83 -13.81 33.56
C ILE A 439 8.96 -12.83 34.73
N GLU A 440 9.07 -11.54 34.43
CA GLU A 440 9.20 -10.46 35.41
C GLU A 440 7.98 -9.54 35.38
N PHE A 441 7.32 -9.37 36.53
CA PHE A 441 6.25 -8.38 36.72
C PHE A 441 6.78 -7.19 37.53
N ASP A 442 6.57 -5.97 37.03
CA ASP A 442 6.89 -4.71 37.71
C ASP A 442 5.87 -4.40 38.81
N VAL A 443 5.92 -5.21 39.88
CA VAL A 443 5.05 -5.14 41.06
C VAL A 443 5.87 -5.35 42.33
N ASP A 444 5.31 -5.02 43.49
CA ASP A 444 5.93 -5.42 44.76
C ASP A 444 5.95 -6.95 44.87
N ALA A 445 7.11 -7.51 45.22
CA ALA A 445 7.27 -8.95 45.43
C ALA A 445 6.28 -9.52 46.46
N ALA A 446 5.81 -8.70 47.42
CA ALA A 446 4.80 -9.08 48.40
C ALA A 446 3.40 -9.28 47.80
N THR A 447 3.10 -8.64 46.67
CA THR A 447 1.78 -8.69 45.99
C THR A 447 1.79 -9.48 44.69
N LEU A 448 2.94 -10.04 44.29
CA LEU A 448 3.07 -10.83 43.06
C LEU A 448 1.98 -11.92 42.91
N ALA A 449 1.62 -12.58 44.01
CA ALA A 449 0.62 -13.65 44.01
C ALA A 449 -0.80 -13.16 43.66
N ASP A 450 -1.09 -11.86 43.76
CA ASP A 450 -2.39 -11.29 43.42
C ASP A 450 -2.63 -11.30 41.90
N TYR A 451 -1.55 -11.31 41.11
CA TYR A 451 -1.53 -11.27 39.64
C TYR A 451 -1.39 -12.65 39.00
N VAL A 452 -1.60 -13.71 39.76
CA VAL A 452 -1.56 -15.09 39.26
C VAL A 452 -2.77 -15.84 39.82
N ASN A 453 -3.57 -16.42 38.93
CA ASN A 453 -4.66 -17.29 39.36
C ASN A 453 -4.13 -18.69 39.72
N GLY A 454 -3.61 -18.83 40.93
CA GLY A 454 -3.07 -20.09 41.44
C GLY A 454 -1.76 -19.89 42.20
N ALA A 455 -0.96 -20.97 42.30
CA ALA A 455 0.38 -20.86 42.86
C ALA A 455 1.30 -20.18 41.84
N VAL A 456 2.08 -19.19 42.28
CA VAL A 456 3.07 -18.50 41.43
C VAL A 456 4.06 -19.54 40.85
N PRO A 457 4.16 -19.68 39.52
CA PRO A 457 5.13 -20.59 38.90
C PRO A 457 6.57 -20.20 39.23
N ALA A 458 7.47 -21.18 39.28
CA ALA A 458 8.87 -20.94 39.65
C ALA A 458 9.62 -19.96 38.72
N GLY A 459 9.18 -19.83 37.47
CA GLY A 459 9.72 -18.90 36.48
C GLY A 459 9.09 -17.51 36.47
N VAL A 460 8.13 -17.23 37.36
CA VAL A 460 7.45 -15.93 37.49
C VAL A 460 7.95 -15.22 38.75
N THR A 461 8.45 -14.00 38.58
CA THR A 461 9.07 -13.21 39.64
C THR A 461 8.68 -11.73 39.54
N ALA A 462 8.87 -10.98 40.62
CA ALA A 462 8.82 -9.52 40.56
C ALA A 462 10.17 -8.99 40.06
N GLY A 463 10.16 -7.99 39.18
CA GLY A 463 11.37 -7.43 38.56
C GLY A 463 11.06 -6.20 37.70
N THR A 464 12.10 -5.47 37.28
CA THR A 464 11.97 -4.19 36.56
C THR A 464 12.84 -4.15 35.31
N SER A 465 13.13 -5.31 34.71
CA SER A 465 14.11 -5.41 33.62
C SER A 465 13.41 -5.70 32.30
N PRO A 466 13.21 -4.70 31.42
CA PRO A 466 12.77 -4.93 30.05
C PRO A 466 13.62 -5.98 29.33
N LYS A 467 12.97 -6.74 28.44
CA LYS A 467 13.56 -7.90 27.75
C LYS A 467 13.65 -7.74 26.25
N ALA A 468 12.91 -6.77 25.70
CA ALA A 468 12.91 -6.48 24.27
C ALA A 468 14.11 -5.58 23.93
N ASP A 469 14.73 -5.83 22.78
CA ASP A 469 15.68 -4.91 22.18
C ASP A 469 14.90 -3.87 21.36
N VAL A 470 14.60 -2.73 21.99
CA VAL A 470 13.89 -1.62 21.34
C VAL A 470 14.78 -0.84 20.36
N SER A 471 16.10 -1.07 20.35
CA SER A 471 17.01 -0.32 19.47
C SER A 471 16.79 -0.62 17.98
N VAL A 472 16.17 -1.75 17.66
CA VAL A 472 15.81 -2.15 16.29
C VAL A 472 14.40 -1.75 15.89
N LEU A 473 13.67 -1.04 16.77
CA LEU A 473 12.26 -0.64 16.58
C LEU A 473 12.09 0.86 16.37
N GLY A 474 13.18 1.62 16.20
CA GLY A 474 13.15 3.08 16.04
C GLY A 474 12.47 3.61 14.76
N TRP A 475 12.15 2.73 13.82
CA TRP A 475 11.42 3.03 12.57
C TRP A 475 9.90 3.07 12.75
N THR A 476 9.39 2.65 13.92
CA THR A 476 7.96 2.51 14.19
C THR A 476 7.30 3.86 14.53
N TRP A 477 6.00 3.98 14.28
CA TRP A 477 5.23 5.11 14.81
C TRP A 477 5.26 5.13 16.33
N ALA A 478 5.10 3.97 16.97
CA ALA A 478 5.19 3.81 18.42
C ALA A 478 6.49 4.41 18.98
N ALA A 479 7.65 4.16 18.36
CA ALA A 479 8.90 4.78 18.78
C ALA A 479 8.89 6.31 18.62
N GLN A 480 8.42 6.83 17.48
CA GLN A 480 8.37 8.29 17.26
C GLN A 480 7.40 9.02 18.18
N ALA A 481 6.35 8.34 18.61
CA ALA A 481 5.35 8.85 19.55
C ALA A 481 5.76 8.70 21.03
N GLY A 482 6.92 8.08 21.32
CA GLY A 482 7.36 7.78 22.68
C GLY A 482 6.60 6.62 23.35
N GLY A 483 5.85 5.83 22.57
CA GLY A 483 5.12 4.65 23.05
C GLY A 483 6.02 3.51 23.52
N LEU A 484 7.30 3.53 23.13
CA LEU A 484 8.32 2.59 23.59
C LEU A 484 9.22 3.17 24.69
N ASP A 485 8.93 4.38 25.18
CA ASP A 485 9.75 5.03 26.22
C ASP A 485 9.70 4.21 27.51
N ASN A 486 10.85 4.09 28.18
CA ASN A 486 11.07 3.32 29.42
C ASN A 486 11.10 1.79 29.27
N LEU A 487 11.19 1.30 28.04
CA LEU A 487 11.52 -0.09 27.71
C LEU A 487 13.00 -0.26 27.31
#